data_AF-A0A7C3GMJ2-F1
#
_entry.id   AF-A0A7C3GMJ2-F1
#
_cell.length_a   1.000
_cell.length_b   1.000
_cell.length_c   1.000
_cell.angle_alpha   90.00
_cell.angle_beta   90.00
_cell.angle_gamma   90.00
#
_symmetry.space_group_name_H-M   'P 1'
#
loop_
_entity.id
_entity.type
_entity.pdbx_description
1 polymer ?
#
loop_
_entity_poly.entity_id
_entity_poly.type
_entity_poly.pdbx_seq_one_letter_code
_entity_poly.pdbx_strand_id
1 'polypeptide(L)'
;PQTRQELLFEQAVAREVLRLTLADVSRRWTRGEAVIYPHLLPKFHLIVGGGGVLVNTANYGQAILMLLDALQPIGVCGLALDNVGLLAPLGAVALVNPMAAAQVMEKDALLNLGTVVAPVGAAKEGEIALTFKIEYEDGRSLEVEVPYGSLEVIPLPAGQTANLELRPTRRFDVGLGAKGQAGMTKVEGGLGGIIIDARGRPLPIAQDPEEQREKMQRWLWDMGS
;
A
#
# COMPACT_ATOMS: atom_id res chain seq x y z
N PRO A 1 21.62 -8.64 6.86
CA PRO A 1 22.04 -7.61 7.84
C PRO A 1 22.39 -8.11 9.27
N GLN A 2 23.50 -7.63 9.82
CA GLN A 2 23.91 -7.77 11.22
C GLN A 2 23.61 -6.51 12.06
N THR A 3 23.41 -5.35 11.42
CA THR A 3 23.11 -4.07 12.09
C THR A 3 21.82 -3.43 11.55
N ARG A 4 21.22 -2.51 12.33
CA ARG A 4 20.06 -1.70 11.87
C ARG A 4 20.42 -0.87 10.63
N GLN A 5 21.65 -0.34 10.56
CA GLN A 5 22.11 0.44 9.42
C GLN A 5 22.19 -0.39 8.14
N GLU A 6 22.74 -1.60 8.22
CA GLU A 6 22.79 -2.53 7.08
C GLU A 6 21.38 -2.91 6.61
N LEU A 7 20.46 -3.17 7.54
CA LEU A 7 19.07 -3.45 7.18
C LEU A 7 18.43 -2.28 6.43
N LEU A 8 18.57 -1.05 6.94
CA LEU A 8 18.04 0.14 6.28
C LEU A 8 18.67 0.37 4.88
N PHE A 9 19.95 0.03 4.72
CA PHE A 9 20.64 0.09 3.43
C PHE A 9 20.10 -0.96 2.46
N GLU A 10 19.96 -2.21 2.88
CA GLU A 10 19.35 -3.29 2.07
C GLU A 10 17.94 -2.90 1.61
N GLN A 11 17.13 -2.32 2.51
CA GLN A 11 15.78 -1.84 2.18
C GLN A 11 15.77 -0.65 1.22
N ALA A 12 16.74 0.26 1.33
CA ALA A 12 16.88 1.37 0.39
C ALA A 12 17.24 0.88 -1.01
N VAL A 13 18.16 -0.10 -1.11
CA VAL A 13 18.48 -0.76 -2.37
C VAL A 13 17.26 -1.47 -2.94
N ALA A 14 16.49 -2.19 -2.11
CA ALA A 14 15.27 -2.87 -2.55
C ALA A 14 14.23 -1.89 -3.14
N ARG A 15 14.00 -0.74 -2.49
CA ARG A 15 13.11 0.30 -3.00
C ARG A 15 13.57 0.84 -4.36
N GLU A 16 14.87 1.08 -4.53
CA GLU A 16 15.42 1.60 -5.78
C GLU A 16 15.34 0.57 -6.91
N VAL A 17 15.63 -0.70 -6.63
CA VAL A 17 15.48 -1.79 -7.60
C VAL A 17 14.02 -1.87 -8.07
N LEU A 18 13.06 -1.89 -7.15
CA LEU A 18 11.63 -1.90 -7.49
C LEU A 18 11.24 -0.69 -8.37
N ARG A 19 11.71 0.50 -8.02
CA ARG A 19 11.44 1.74 -8.77
C ARG A 19 11.99 1.67 -10.19
N LEU A 20 13.24 1.20 -10.36
CA LEU A 20 13.88 1.06 -11.67
C LEU A 20 13.20 -0.02 -12.52
N THR A 21 12.87 -1.17 -11.93
CA THR A 21 12.12 -2.23 -12.61
C THR A 21 10.76 -1.74 -13.07
N LEU A 22 10.05 -0.99 -12.21
CA LEU A 22 8.77 -0.40 -12.57
C LEU A 22 8.91 0.62 -13.72
N ALA A 23 9.93 1.47 -13.69
CA ALA A 23 10.20 2.42 -14.76
C ALA A 23 10.49 1.71 -16.10
N ASP A 24 11.14 0.55 -16.09
CA ASP A 24 11.36 -0.24 -17.30
C ASP A 24 10.06 -0.88 -17.82
N VAL A 25 9.33 -1.58 -16.94
CA VAL A 25 8.13 -2.35 -17.28
C VAL A 25 6.94 -1.47 -17.66
N SER A 26 6.77 -0.33 -16.99
CA SER A 26 5.64 0.59 -17.24
C SER A 26 5.61 1.14 -18.66
N ARG A 27 6.75 1.18 -19.36
CA ARG A 27 6.83 1.55 -20.79
C ARG A 27 6.09 0.56 -21.71
N ARG A 28 5.88 -0.67 -21.24
CA ARG A 28 5.22 -1.75 -21.98
C ARG A 28 3.75 -1.93 -21.59
N TRP A 29 3.27 -1.24 -20.56
CA TRP A 29 1.88 -1.37 -20.13
C TRP A 29 0.92 -0.76 -21.14
N THR A 30 -0.14 -1.50 -21.42
CA THR A 30 -1.28 -0.98 -22.19
C THR A 30 -2.01 0.05 -21.33
N ARG A 31 -2.11 1.28 -21.82
CA ARG A 31 -2.84 2.33 -21.11
C ARG A 31 -4.34 2.07 -21.24
N GLY A 32 -4.91 1.46 -20.20
CA GLY A 32 -6.35 1.24 -20.06
C GLY A 32 -6.99 2.23 -19.09
N GLU A 33 -8.27 2.02 -18.79
CA GLU A 33 -9.07 2.87 -17.88
C GLU A 33 -8.52 2.95 -16.45
N ALA A 34 -7.70 1.98 -16.04
CA ALA A 34 -7.01 2.00 -14.75
C ALA A 34 -5.95 3.13 -14.63
N VAL A 35 -5.52 3.73 -15.75
CA VAL A 35 -4.57 4.85 -15.75
C VAL A 35 -5.33 6.16 -15.56
N ILE A 36 -5.42 6.59 -14.30
CA ILE A 36 -6.10 7.86 -13.94
C ILE A 36 -5.14 9.05 -14.10
N TYR A 37 -3.86 8.87 -13.74
CA TYR A 37 -2.83 9.90 -13.78
C TYR A 37 -1.63 9.43 -14.61
N PRO A 38 -1.20 10.16 -15.66
CA PRO A 38 -0.15 9.69 -16.58
C PRO A 38 1.23 9.42 -15.96
N HIS A 39 1.52 10.03 -14.82
CA HIS A 39 2.83 9.98 -14.15
C HIS A 39 2.83 9.13 -12.86
N LEU A 40 1.70 8.51 -12.53
CA LEU A 40 1.56 7.64 -11.37
C LEU A 40 1.27 6.22 -11.81
N LEU A 41 1.35 5.28 -10.87
CA LEU A 41 0.89 3.92 -11.12
C LEU A 41 -0.59 3.90 -11.54
N PRO A 42 -0.98 2.98 -12.45
CA PRO A 42 -2.38 2.65 -12.63
C PRO A 42 -2.99 2.17 -11.30
N LYS A 43 -4.31 2.29 -11.18
CA LYS A 43 -5.02 1.70 -10.04
C LYS A 43 -4.92 0.18 -10.12
N PHE A 44 -4.41 -0.44 -9.06
CA PHE A 44 -4.39 -1.88 -8.87
C PHE A 44 -5.38 -2.28 -7.78
N HIS A 45 -6.06 -3.41 -7.98
CA HIS A 45 -6.88 -4.00 -6.92
C HIS A 45 -6.01 -4.67 -5.85
N LEU A 46 -4.92 -5.34 -6.27
CA LEU A 46 -3.99 -6.06 -5.41
C LEU A 46 -2.57 -5.86 -5.92
N ILE A 47 -1.63 -5.62 -5.00
CA ILE A 47 -0.20 -5.64 -5.26
C ILE A 47 0.41 -6.77 -4.44
N VAL A 48 1.16 -7.64 -5.10
CA VAL A 48 1.85 -8.75 -4.46
C VAL A 48 3.35 -8.51 -4.50
N GLY A 49 3.98 -8.40 -3.33
CA GLY A 49 5.43 -8.37 -3.18
C GLY A 49 5.99 -9.79 -3.07
N GLY A 50 7.10 -10.09 -3.75
CA GLY A 50 7.69 -11.44 -3.72
C GLY A 50 9.20 -11.41 -3.51
N GLY A 51 9.70 -12.42 -2.78
CA GLY A 51 11.11 -12.72 -2.63
C GLY A 51 11.99 -11.69 -1.89
N GLY A 52 13.25 -12.07 -1.68
CA GLY A 52 14.32 -11.19 -1.20
C GLY A 52 14.02 -10.49 0.13
N VAL A 53 14.31 -9.18 0.18
CA VAL A 53 14.19 -8.36 1.39
C VAL A 53 12.72 -8.17 1.80
N LEU A 54 11.75 -8.27 0.88
CA LEU A 54 10.32 -8.08 1.17
C LEU A 54 9.74 -9.19 2.05
N VAL A 55 10.17 -10.44 1.83
CA VAL A 55 9.63 -11.63 2.53
C VAL A 55 10.47 -12.03 3.74
N ASN A 56 11.69 -11.51 3.86
CA ASN A 56 12.61 -11.75 4.98
C ASN A 56 12.69 -10.55 5.94
N THR A 57 11.66 -9.70 6.00
CA THR A 57 11.61 -8.59 6.96
C THR A 57 11.33 -9.09 8.36
N ALA A 58 12.01 -8.54 9.37
CA ALA A 58 11.66 -8.79 10.78
C ALA A 58 10.31 -8.20 11.18
N ASN A 59 9.82 -7.20 10.42
CA ASN A 59 8.56 -6.50 10.66
C ASN A 59 7.85 -6.22 9.34
N TYR A 60 6.59 -6.65 9.23
CA TYR A 60 5.77 -6.46 8.04
C TYR A 60 5.48 -4.98 7.72
N GLY A 61 5.51 -4.09 8.71
CA GLY A 61 5.45 -2.64 8.50
C GLY A 61 6.58 -2.12 7.62
N GLN A 62 7.79 -2.68 7.75
CA GLN A 62 8.92 -2.34 6.87
C GLN A 62 8.71 -2.86 5.44
N ALA A 63 8.11 -4.06 5.28
CA ALA A 63 7.75 -4.60 3.97
C ALA A 63 6.71 -3.70 3.27
N ILE A 64 5.66 -3.30 4.01
CA ILE A 64 4.62 -2.38 3.54
C ILE A 64 5.25 -1.05 3.13
N LEU A 65 6.08 -0.43 3.99
CA LEU A 65 6.75 0.83 3.65
C LEU A 65 7.62 0.73 2.41
N MET A 66 8.39 -0.34 2.25
CA MET A 66 9.17 -0.55 1.02
C MET A 66 8.28 -0.57 -0.23
N LEU A 67 7.15 -1.28 -0.17
CA LEU A 67 6.19 -1.33 -1.28
C LEU A 67 5.56 0.04 -1.52
N LEU A 68 5.11 0.74 -0.48
CA LEU A 68 4.48 2.05 -0.60
C LEU A 68 5.45 3.11 -1.16
N ASP A 69 6.69 3.14 -0.69
CA ASP A 69 7.70 4.11 -1.10
C ASP A 69 8.16 3.87 -2.54
N ALA A 70 8.36 2.59 -2.91
CA ALA A 70 8.86 2.24 -4.24
C ALA A 70 7.79 2.34 -5.32
N LEU A 71 6.57 1.86 -5.01
CA LEU A 71 5.49 1.75 -5.99
C LEU A 71 4.59 2.98 -5.98
N GLN A 72 4.40 3.61 -4.82
CA GLN A 72 3.48 4.75 -4.67
C GLN A 72 2.09 4.45 -5.25
N PRO A 73 1.41 3.39 -4.76
CA PRO A 73 0.09 3.02 -5.27
C PRO A 73 -0.91 4.17 -5.06
N ILE A 74 -1.99 4.15 -5.84
CA ILE A 74 -3.07 5.14 -5.76
C ILE A 74 -4.41 4.48 -5.48
N GLY A 75 -5.28 5.22 -4.79
CA GLY A 75 -6.61 4.78 -4.42
C GLY A 75 -6.62 3.63 -3.41
N VAL A 76 -7.64 2.79 -3.47
CA VAL A 76 -7.80 1.63 -2.60
C VAL A 76 -7.19 0.39 -3.26
N CYS A 77 -6.22 -0.24 -2.61
CA CYS A 77 -5.58 -1.47 -3.08
C CYS A 77 -5.25 -2.42 -1.91
N GLY A 78 -5.34 -3.73 -2.15
CA GLY A 78 -4.80 -4.75 -1.25
C GLY A 78 -3.29 -4.90 -1.40
N LEU A 79 -2.61 -5.25 -0.31
CA LEU A 79 -1.21 -5.66 -0.31
C LEU A 79 -1.09 -7.10 0.18
N ALA A 80 -0.24 -7.88 -0.48
CA ALA A 80 0.10 -9.22 -0.02
C ALA A 80 1.57 -9.56 -0.31
N LEU A 81 2.09 -10.60 0.35
CA LEU A 81 3.39 -11.17 0.06
C LEU A 81 3.28 -12.60 -0.48
N ASP A 82 4.02 -12.91 -1.54
CA ASP A 82 4.35 -14.27 -1.93
C ASP A 82 5.56 -14.76 -1.12
N ASN A 83 5.32 -15.07 0.16
CA ASN A 83 6.37 -15.47 1.11
C ASN A 83 6.85 -16.92 0.90
N VAL A 84 6.04 -17.76 0.27
CA VAL A 84 6.40 -19.16 -0.04
C VAL A 84 6.93 -19.32 -1.47
N GLY A 85 6.79 -18.30 -2.33
CA GLY A 85 7.28 -18.33 -3.72
C GLY A 85 6.40 -19.16 -4.65
N LEU A 86 5.10 -19.22 -4.38
CA LEU A 86 4.15 -20.06 -5.11
C LEU A 86 3.55 -19.37 -6.34
N LEU A 87 3.63 -18.04 -6.46
CA LEU A 87 2.92 -17.32 -7.51
C LEU A 87 3.41 -17.72 -8.91
N ALA A 88 4.73 -17.78 -9.12
CA ALA A 88 5.30 -18.16 -10.42
C ALA A 88 5.02 -19.62 -10.80
N PRO A 89 5.25 -20.62 -9.92
CA PRO A 89 4.84 -22.01 -10.19
C PRO A 89 3.33 -22.17 -10.45
N LEU A 90 2.48 -21.49 -9.68
CA LEU A 90 1.02 -21.55 -9.86
C LEU A 90 0.59 -20.94 -11.20
N GLY A 91 1.31 -19.94 -11.70
CA GLY A 91 1.10 -19.40 -13.05
C GLY A 91 1.30 -20.47 -14.14
N ALA A 92 2.31 -21.34 -14.00
CA ALA A 92 2.50 -22.46 -14.93
C ALA A 92 1.40 -23.53 -14.79
N VAL A 93 0.99 -23.86 -13.56
CA VAL A 93 -0.12 -24.80 -13.30
C VAL A 93 -1.44 -24.27 -13.89
N ALA A 94 -1.69 -22.97 -13.80
CA ALA A 94 -2.90 -22.34 -14.31
C ALA A 94 -3.08 -22.50 -15.83
N LEU A 95 -2.00 -22.69 -16.60
CA LEU A 95 -2.08 -22.96 -18.04
C LEU A 95 -2.66 -24.36 -18.35
N VAL A 96 -2.58 -25.29 -17.40
CA VAL A 96 -3.04 -26.68 -17.57
C VAL A 96 -4.31 -26.96 -16.76
N ASN A 97 -4.36 -26.49 -15.51
CA ASN A 97 -5.50 -26.64 -14.61
C ASN A 97 -5.73 -25.35 -13.80
N PRO A 98 -6.49 -24.38 -14.36
CA PRO A 98 -6.81 -23.13 -13.68
C PRO A 98 -7.50 -23.31 -12.33
N MET A 99 -8.38 -24.31 -12.22
CA MET A 99 -9.17 -24.53 -11.00
C MET A 99 -8.29 -25.00 -9.84
N ALA A 100 -7.36 -25.92 -10.10
CA ALA A 100 -6.39 -26.35 -9.08
C ALA A 100 -5.47 -25.20 -8.66
N ALA A 101 -5.01 -24.38 -9.62
CA ALA A 101 -4.19 -23.22 -9.30
C ALA A 101 -4.94 -22.20 -8.42
N ALA A 102 -6.21 -21.92 -8.73
CA ALA A 102 -7.06 -21.03 -7.93
C ALA A 102 -7.29 -21.57 -6.51
N GLN A 103 -7.57 -22.87 -6.36
CA GLN A 103 -7.80 -23.48 -5.03
C GLN A 103 -6.57 -23.39 -4.12
N VAL A 104 -5.36 -23.52 -4.68
CA VAL A 104 -4.12 -23.36 -3.90
C VAL A 104 -3.90 -21.88 -3.58
N MET A 105 -4.21 -20.99 -4.52
CA MET A 105 -4.11 -19.54 -4.33
C MET A 105 -4.96 -19.05 -3.15
N GLU A 106 -6.22 -19.50 -3.07
CA GLU A 106 -7.17 -19.11 -2.03
C GLU A 106 -6.80 -19.58 -0.62
N LYS A 107 -6.07 -20.68 -0.50
CA LYS A 107 -5.93 -21.37 0.79
C LYS A 107 -4.76 -20.91 1.63
N ASP A 108 -3.61 -20.56 1.05
CA ASP A 108 -2.40 -20.14 1.81
C ASP A 108 -1.27 -19.59 0.91
N ALA A 109 -1.52 -19.28 -0.37
CA ALA A 109 -0.41 -18.93 -1.27
C ALA A 109 0.14 -17.52 -1.04
N LEU A 110 -0.67 -16.61 -0.49
CA LEU A 110 -0.31 -15.22 -0.27
C LEU A 110 -0.55 -14.84 1.19
N LEU A 111 0.45 -14.19 1.78
CA LEU A 111 0.35 -13.60 3.10
C LEU A 111 -0.30 -12.22 2.99
N ASN A 112 -1.54 -12.08 3.46
CA ASN A 112 -2.29 -10.83 3.39
C ASN A 112 -1.72 -9.77 4.35
N LEU A 113 -1.20 -8.66 3.79
CA LEU A 113 -0.70 -7.51 4.54
C LEU A 113 -1.81 -6.52 4.90
N GLY A 114 -2.94 -6.57 4.21
CA GLY A 114 -4.11 -5.74 4.46
C GLY A 114 -4.43 -4.78 3.32
N THR A 115 -5.20 -3.73 3.62
CA THR A 115 -5.69 -2.78 2.62
C THR A 115 -5.00 -1.43 2.78
N VAL A 116 -4.58 -0.83 1.66
CA VAL A 116 -4.04 0.53 1.60
C VAL A 116 -5.04 1.46 0.93
N VAL A 117 -5.19 2.66 1.49
CA VAL A 117 -5.86 3.80 0.86
C VAL A 117 -4.84 4.90 0.65
N ALA A 118 -4.48 5.15 -0.60
CA ALA A 118 -3.47 6.13 -0.99
C ALA A 118 -4.11 7.27 -1.82
N PRO A 119 -4.61 8.33 -1.17
CA PRO A 119 -5.17 9.47 -1.87
C PRO A 119 -4.12 10.20 -2.75
N VAL A 120 -4.56 10.68 -3.91
CA VAL A 120 -3.77 11.51 -4.82
C VAL A 120 -4.12 12.97 -4.64
N GLY A 121 -3.16 13.76 -4.19
CA GLY A 121 -3.32 15.19 -3.95
C GLY A 121 -2.15 15.77 -3.16
N ALA A 122 -2.19 17.07 -2.92
CA ALA A 122 -1.20 17.79 -2.14
C ALA A 122 -1.86 18.88 -1.30
N ALA A 123 -1.34 19.10 -0.11
CA ALA A 123 -1.75 20.15 0.83
C ALA A 123 -0.52 20.63 1.62
N LYS A 124 -0.72 21.55 2.56
CA LYS A 124 0.35 21.83 3.54
C LYS A 124 0.42 20.70 4.54
N GLU A 125 1.62 20.40 5.03
CA GLU A 125 1.82 19.40 6.09
C GLU A 125 0.87 19.67 7.26
N GLY A 126 0.17 18.63 7.72
CA GLY A 126 -0.79 18.73 8.82
C GLY A 126 -2.20 19.21 8.43
N GLU A 127 -2.43 19.76 7.23
CA GLU A 127 -3.79 20.02 6.75
C GLU A 127 -4.53 18.71 6.50
N ILE A 128 -5.84 18.64 6.77
CA ILE A 128 -6.61 17.41 6.57
C ILE A 128 -6.65 17.01 5.09
N ALA A 129 -6.21 15.78 4.80
CA ALA A 129 -6.27 15.18 3.47
C ALA A 129 -7.64 14.53 3.22
N LEU A 130 -8.11 13.75 4.19
CA LEU A 130 -9.40 13.07 4.18
C LEU A 130 -9.90 12.79 5.59
N THR A 131 -11.20 12.61 5.73
CA THR A 131 -11.83 11.97 6.89
C THR A 131 -12.31 10.60 6.46
N PHE A 132 -12.12 9.58 7.29
CA PHE A 132 -12.73 8.27 7.05
C PHE A 132 -13.63 7.86 8.20
N LYS A 133 -14.66 7.08 7.88
CA LYS A 133 -15.48 6.37 8.85
C LYS A 133 -15.37 4.88 8.56
N ILE A 134 -14.94 4.11 9.56
CA ILE A 134 -14.92 2.65 9.49
C ILE A 134 -16.07 2.08 10.30
N GLU A 135 -16.78 1.11 9.72
CA GLU A 135 -17.82 0.32 10.37
C GLU A 135 -17.40 -1.15 10.37
N TYR A 136 -17.18 -1.68 11.57
CA TYR A 136 -16.81 -3.08 11.79
C TYR A 136 -18.05 -3.98 11.73
N GLU A 137 -17.85 -5.28 11.46
CA GLU A 137 -18.95 -6.26 11.39
C GLU A 137 -19.73 -6.39 12.70
N ASP A 138 -19.10 -6.09 13.85
CA ASP A 138 -19.74 -6.10 15.16
C ASP A 138 -20.54 -4.82 15.49
N GLY A 139 -20.67 -3.92 14.52
CA GLY A 139 -21.44 -2.67 14.62
C GLY A 139 -20.69 -1.52 15.30
N ARG A 140 -19.44 -1.73 15.76
CA ARG A 140 -18.60 -0.60 16.20
C ARG A 140 -18.26 0.28 15.01
N SER A 141 -18.09 1.57 15.27
CA SER A 141 -17.62 2.52 14.26
C SER A 141 -16.63 3.52 14.83
N LEU A 142 -15.71 3.98 13.99
CA LEU A 142 -14.75 5.04 14.31
C LEU A 142 -14.69 6.02 13.14
N GLU A 143 -14.62 7.31 13.45
CA GLU A 143 -14.39 8.36 12.46
C GLU A 143 -13.10 9.10 12.82
N VAL A 144 -12.21 9.28 11.84
CA VAL A 144 -10.87 9.84 12.04
C VAL A 144 -10.54 10.82 10.92
N GLU A 145 -9.98 11.96 11.29
CA GLU A 145 -9.39 12.91 10.35
C GLU A 145 -7.92 12.55 10.11
N VAL A 146 -7.51 12.51 8.85
CA VAL A 146 -6.16 12.10 8.45
C VAL A 146 -5.39 13.33 7.93
N PRO A 147 -4.36 13.78 8.65
CA PRO A 147 -3.51 14.88 8.19
C PRO A 147 -2.68 14.49 6.95
N TYR A 148 -2.47 15.46 6.07
CA TYR A 148 -1.53 15.32 4.96
C TYR A 148 -0.10 15.21 5.49
N GLY A 149 0.64 14.22 4.98
CA GLY A 149 1.99 13.89 5.43
C GLY A 149 2.07 12.67 6.37
N SER A 150 0.93 12.16 6.86
CA SER A 150 0.90 11.04 7.81
C SER A 150 0.65 9.67 7.16
N LEU A 151 0.94 8.63 7.96
CA LEU A 151 0.53 7.25 7.74
C LEU A 151 -0.34 6.85 8.92
N GLU A 152 -1.61 6.54 8.66
CA GLU A 152 -2.51 6.07 9.73
C GLU A 152 -2.73 4.56 9.57
N VAL A 153 -2.48 3.80 10.64
CA VAL A 153 -2.69 2.35 10.68
C VAL A 153 -3.90 2.05 11.57
N ILE A 154 -4.93 1.46 10.98
CA ILE A 154 -6.13 1.02 11.68
C ILE A 154 -6.06 -0.50 11.82
N PRO A 155 -6.02 -1.03 13.06
CA PRO A 155 -6.02 -2.46 13.27
C PRO A 155 -7.31 -3.10 12.73
N LEU A 156 -7.16 -3.99 11.76
CA LEU A 156 -8.19 -4.91 11.30
C LEU A 156 -7.54 -6.28 11.10
N PRO A 157 -7.81 -7.26 11.98
CA PRO A 157 -7.18 -8.57 11.90
C PRO A 157 -7.40 -9.29 10.57
N ALA A 158 -6.47 -10.16 10.19
CA ALA A 158 -6.60 -11.00 9.01
C ALA A 158 -7.91 -11.82 9.05
N GLY A 159 -8.58 -11.91 7.90
CA GLY A 159 -9.88 -12.57 7.75
C GLY A 159 -11.08 -11.76 8.23
N GLN A 160 -10.89 -10.57 8.84
CA GLN A 160 -11.98 -9.66 9.14
C GLN A 160 -12.18 -8.65 8.01
N THR A 161 -13.43 -8.22 7.82
CA THR A 161 -13.77 -7.18 6.86
C THR A 161 -14.45 -5.99 7.54
N ALA A 162 -14.42 -4.83 6.90
CA ALA A 162 -15.10 -3.62 7.36
C ALA A 162 -15.61 -2.80 6.19
N ASN A 163 -16.64 -1.97 6.42
CA ASN A 163 -17.03 -0.94 5.47
C ASN A 163 -16.25 0.34 5.78
N LEU A 164 -15.61 0.90 4.76
CA LEU A 164 -14.82 2.12 4.86
C LEU A 164 -15.46 3.19 3.99
N GLU A 165 -15.98 4.24 4.63
CA GLU A 165 -16.41 5.46 3.99
C GLU A 165 -15.23 6.45 3.97
N LEU A 166 -14.87 6.92 2.77
CA LEU A 166 -13.78 7.83 2.54
C LEU A 166 -14.33 9.18 2.08
N ARG A 167 -13.98 10.26 2.79
CA ARG A 167 -14.39 11.64 2.48
C ARG A 167 -13.15 12.50 2.28
N PRO A 168 -12.54 12.51 1.08
CA PRO A 168 -11.41 13.38 0.79
C PRO A 168 -11.82 14.85 0.74
N THR A 169 -10.89 15.75 1.05
CA THR A 169 -11.11 17.17 0.73
C THR A 169 -11.07 17.39 -0.78
N ARG A 170 -11.50 18.57 -1.25
CA ARG A 170 -11.53 18.92 -2.68
C ARG A 170 -10.18 18.83 -3.40
N ARG A 171 -9.07 18.74 -2.65
CA ARG A 171 -7.70 18.63 -3.21
C ARG A 171 -7.27 17.18 -3.49
N PHE A 172 -7.97 16.20 -2.92
CA PHE A 172 -7.56 14.79 -2.96
C PHE A 172 -8.56 13.91 -3.69
N ASP A 173 -8.04 12.86 -4.32
CA ASP A 173 -8.79 11.80 -4.98
C ASP A 173 -8.42 10.44 -4.35
N VAL A 174 -9.42 9.70 -3.87
CA VAL A 174 -9.24 8.37 -3.24
C VAL A 174 -9.40 7.22 -4.23
N GLY A 175 -9.52 7.50 -5.53
CA GLY A 175 -9.66 6.50 -6.58
C GLY A 175 -11.03 5.83 -6.63
N LEU A 176 -12.05 6.45 -6.04
CA LEU A 176 -13.46 6.00 -6.07
C LEU A 176 -14.37 6.97 -6.86
N GLY A 177 -13.77 7.84 -7.68
CA GLY A 177 -14.48 8.87 -8.42
C GLY A 177 -13.53 9.98 -8.83
N ALA A 178 -13.99 11.24 -8.71
CA ALA A 178 -13.16 12.42 -8.92
C ALA A 178 -12.64 13.01 -7.60
N LYS A 179 -11.78 14.03 -7.69
CA LYS A 179 -11.28 14.78 -6.54
C LYS A 179 -12.42 15.33 -5.67
N GLY A 180 -12.30 15.18 -4.35
CA GLY A 180 -13.29 15.58 -3.36
C GLY A 180 -14.57 14.74 -3.35
N GLN A 181 -14.67 13.71 -4.17
CA GLN A 181 -15.82 12.82 -4.18
C GLN A 181 -15.67 11.78 -3.06
N ALA A 182 -16.68 11.71 -2.19
CA ALA A 182 -16.77 10.66 -1.19
C ALA A 182 -17.13 9.32 -1.85
N GLY A 183 -16.66 8.23 -1.24
CA GLY A 183 -16.94 6.88 -1.72
C GLY A 183 -16.91 5.88 -0.56
N MET A 184 -17.65 4.79 -0.73
CA MET A 184 -17.66 3.67 0.20
C MET A 184 -17.03 2.44 -0.46
N THR A 185 -16.24 1.69 0.30
CA THR A 185 -15.65 0.44 -0.15
C THR A 185 -15.63 -0.57 0.99
N LYS A 186 -15.76 -1.84 0.66
CA LYS A 186 -15.45 -2.92 1.59
C LYS A 186 -13.94 -3.13 1.59
N VAL A 187 -13.34 -3.29 2.76
CA VAL A 187 -11.90 -3.54 2.94
C VAL A 187 -11.68 -4.80 3.75
N GLU A 188 -10.55 -5.45 3.52
CA GLU A 188 -10.11 -6.61 4.27
C GLU A 188 -8.92 -6.23 5.15
N GLY A 189 -8.92 -6.77 6.36
CA GLY A 189 -7.78 -6.69 7.27
C GLY A 189 -6.60 -7.53 6.83
N GLY A 190 -5.54 -7.51 7.62
CA GLY A 190 -4.32 -8.24 7.35
C GLY A 190 -3.29 -7.97 8.43
N LEU A 191 -2.06 -8.42 8.23
CA LEU A 191 -1.00 -8.23 9.22
C LEU A 191 -0.67 -6.76 9.52
N GLY A 192 -0.90 -5.87 8.55
CA GLY A 192 -0.80 -4.42 8.70
C GLY A 192 -2.15 -3.69 8.86
N GLY A 193 -3.28 -4.41 8.92
CA GLY A 193 -4.61 -3.81 9.03
C GLY A 193 -5.01 -2.99 7.81
N ILE A 194 -5.59 -1.81 8.05
CA ILE A 194 -5.88 -0.82 7.00
C ILE A 194 -4.88 0.33 7.16
N ILE A 195 -4.20 0.70 6.08
CA ILE A 195 -3.23 1.79 6.05
C ILE A 195 -3.78 2.95 5.21
N ILE A 196 -3.92 4.13 5.81
CA ILE A 196 -4.18 5.37 5.06
C ILE A 196 -2.84 6.07 4.82
N ASP A 197 -2.39 6.07 3.56
CA ASP A 197 -1.14 6.72 3.14
C ASP A 197 -1.43 8.12 2.59
N ALA A 198 -1.57 9.08 3.51
CA ALA A 198 -1.84 10.49 3.21
C ALA A 198 -0.56 11.31 2.96
N ARG A 199 0.59 10.65 2.74
CA ARG A 199 1.88 11.32 2.51
C ARG A 199 1.95 12.09 1.19
N GLY A 200 1.04 11.79 0.26
CA GLY A 200 0.95 12.43 -1.05
C GLY A 200 1.49 11.56 -2.19
N ARG A 201 1.06 11.91 -3.42
CA ARG A 201 1.43 11.24 -4.66
C ARG A 201 1.72 12.29 -5.75
N PRO A 202 2.94 12.38 -6.29
CA PRO A 202 4.13 11.61 -5.89
C PRO A 202 4.56 11.93 -4.44
N LEU A 203 5.28 11.01 -3.81
CA LEU A 203 5.78 11.11 -2.44
C LEU A 203 6.75 12.30 -2.36
N PRO A 204 6.47 13.32 -1.53
CA PRO A 204 7.34 14.48 -1.40
C PRO A 204 8.64 14.10 -0.68
N ILE A 205 9.77 14.54 -1.23
CA ILE A 205 11.09 14.41 -0.61
C ILE A 205 11.50 15.80 -0.12
N ALA A 206 11.80 15.92 1.17
CA ALA A 206 12.31 17.16 1.75
C ALA A 206 13.70 17.49 1.17
N GLN A 207 13.95 18.78 0.95
CA GLN A 207 15.23 19.26 0.40
C GLN A 207 16.34 19.20 1.45
N ASP A 208 16.00 19.41 2.73
CA ASP A 208 16.91 19.23 3.85
C ASP A 208 17.02 17.72 4.21
N PRO A 209 18.22 17.12 4.11
CA PRO A 209 18.43 15.72 4.47
C PRO A 209 18.04 15.39 5.91
N GLU A 210 18.20 16.31 6.86
CA GLU A 210 17.81 16.05 8.26
C GLU A 210 16.29 16.03 8.42
N GLU A 211 15.58 16.98 7.82
CA GLU A 211 14.10 16.95 7.78
C GLU A 211 13.59 15.66 7.11
N GLN A 212 14.23 15.23 6.02
CA GLN A 212 13.86 13.98 5.35
C GLN A 212 14.11 12.76 6.26
N ARG A 213 15.22 12.75 6.99
CA ARG A 213 15.56 11.67 7.93
C ARG A 213 14.56 11.60 9.07
N GLU A 214 14.14 12.73 9.62
CA GLU A 214 13.10 12.80 10.65
C GLU A 214 11.75 12.26 10.14
N LYS A 215 11.33 12.66 8.93
CA LYS A 215 10.12 12.12 8.29
C LYS A 215 10.18 10.61 8.14
N MET A 216 11.30 10.08 7.66
CA MET A 216 11.48 8.63 7.50
C MET A 216 11.43 7.88 8.84
N GLN A 217 12.00 8.44 9.91
CA GLN A 217 11.91 7.82 11.25
C GLN A 217 10.47 7.84 11.78
N ARG A 218 9.72 8.94 11.55
CA ARG A 218 8.30 9.01 11.92
C ARG A 218 7.49 7.94 11.18
N TRP A 219 7.65 7.81 9.87
CA TRP A 219 6.92 6.80 9.10
C TRP A 219 7.26 5.36 9.49
N LEU A 220 8.52 5.08 9.85
CA LEU A 220 8.90 3.78 10.43
C LEU A 220 8.13 3.53 11.73
N TRP A 221 8.10 4.52 12.62
CA TRP A 221 7.38 4.42 13.90
C TRP A 221 5.87 4.23 13.71
N ASP A 222 5.25 4.99 12.81
CA ASP A 222 3.80 4.90 12.50
C ASP A 222 3.42 3.51 11.99
N MET A 223 4.36 2.84 11.30
CA MET A 223 4.23 1.45 10.82
C MET A 223 4.77 0.42 11.83
N GLY A 224 4.97 0.82 13.09
CA GLY A 224 5.37 -0.04 14.19
C GLY A 224 6.79 -0.62 14.07
N SER A 225 7.69 0.05 13.36
CA SER A 225 9.04 -0.43 12.98
C SER A 225 10.21 0.31 13.62
#